data_AF-A0A2N5ACW6-F1
#
_entry.id   AF-A0A2N5ACW6-F1
#
_cell.length_a   1.000
_cell.length_b   1.000
_cell.length_c   1.000
_cell.angle_alpha   90.00
_cell.angle_beta   90.00
_cell.angle_gamma   90.00
#
_symmetry.space_group_name_H-M   'P 1'
#
loop_
_entity.id
_entity.type
_entity.pdbx_description
1 polymer ?
#
loop_
_entity_poly.entity_id
_entity_poly.type
_entity_poly.pdbx_seq_one_letter_code
_entity_poly.pdbx_strand_id
1 'polypeptide(L)'
;VAEKLAVVRERAAARGRTLQYGIRLHVIVRETEEEAWAAADRLIAHLDDDTIAQAQKIFARMDSAGQARMSALHQGSRDNLRIAPNLWAGVGLVRGGAGTALVGNPQQVAERIREYQALGISNFIFSGYPHLEEAHRFAELVMPLLPLENAASSKARSVNTGPFGETIGGDKRPVRQVSAS
;
A
#
# COMPACT_ATOMS: atom_id res chain seq x y z
N VAL A 1 -12.75 -0.16 -7.78
CA VAL A 1 -11.57 -0.08 -8.69
C VAL A 1 -11.97 -0.14 -10.16
N ALA A 2 -12.80 -1.11 -10.57
CA ALA A 2 -13.26 -1.28 -11.95
C ALA A 2 -13.81 0.01 -12.60
N GLU A 3 -14.71 0.72 -11.91
CA GLU A 3 -15.29 1.98 -12.39
C GLU A 3 -14.20 3.03 -12.74
N LYS A 4 -13.23 3.23 -11.85
CA LYS A 4 -12.13 4.18 -12.08
C LYS A 4 -11.30 3.80 -13.30
N LEU A 5 -11.06 2.50 -13.52
CA LEU A 5 -10.35 2.01 -14.70
C LEU A 5 -11.16 2.26 -15.97
N ALA A 6 -12.47 2.03 -15.94
CA ALA A 6 -13.35 2.26 -17.09
C ALA A 6 -13.33 3.73 -17.52
N VAL A 7 -13.50 4.66 -16.57
CA VAL A 7 -13.48 6.11 -16.83
C VAL A 7 -12.15 6.56 -17.45
N VAL A 8 -11.02 6.09 -16.92
CA VAL A 8 -9.69 6.45 -17.46
C VAL A 8 -9.48 5.84 -18.84
N ARG A 9 -9.92 4.59 -19.05
CA ARG A 9 -9.81 3.88 -20.32
C ARG A 9 -10.59 4.58 -21.42
N GLU A 10 -11.83 4.97 -21.15
CA GLU A 10 -12.67 5.73 -22.07
C GLU A 10 -12.01 7.04 -22.49
N ARG A 11 -11.50 7.82 -21.52
CA ARG A 11 -10.82 9.09 -21.78
C ARG A 11 -9.51 8.95 -22.57
N ALA A 12 -8.83 7.82 -22.43
CA ALA A 12 -7.63 7.51 -23.19
C ALA A 12 -7.96 7.08 -24.62
N ALA A 13 -8.98 6.22 -24.78
CA ALA A 13 -9.47 5.77 -26.07
C ALA A 13 -10.01 6.93 -26.93
N ALA A 14 -10.72 7.89 -26.31
CA ALA A 14 -11.17 9.12 -26.97
C ALA A 14 -10.01 9.98 -27.53
N ARG A 15 -8.78 9.73 -27.09
CA ARG A 15 -7.55 10.37 -27.58
C ARG A 15 -6.66 9.44 -28.40
N GLY A 16 -7.15 8.27 -28.80
CA GLY A 16 -6.39 7.27 -29.55
C GLY A 16 -5.21 6.67 -28.76
N ARG A 17 -5.26 6.68 -27.43
CA ARG A 17 -4.18 6.18 -26.56
C ARG A 17 -4.59 4.90 -25.84
N THR A 18 -3.67 3.96 -25.79
CA THR A 18 -3.75 2.78 -24.91
C THR A 18 -2.85 2.98 -23.70
N LEU A 19 -3.36 2.70 -22.51
CA LEU A 19 -2.62 2.85 -21.24
C LEU A 19 -2.42 1.49 -20.58
N GLN A 20 -1.32 1.37 -19.85
CA GLN A 20 -1.14 0.32 -18.84
C GLN A 20 -1.53 0.86 -17.47
N TYR A 21 -2.06 -0.02 -16.63
CA TYR A 21 -2.57 0.34 -15.31
C TYR A 21 -1.73 -0.32 -14.22
N GLY A 22 -1.56 0.41 -13.13
CA GLY A 22 -0.88 -0.10 -11.95
C GLY A 22 -1.65 0.18 -10.67
N ILE A 23 -1.43 -0.66 -9.67
CA ILE A 23 -1.98 -0.50 -8.33
C ILE A 23 -0.87 -0.55 -7.28
N ARG A 24 -1.02 0.27 -6.24
CA ARG A 24 -0.13 0.32 -5.08
C ARG A 24 -0.86 -0.32 -3.90
N LEU A 25 -0.26 -1.36 -3.33
CA LEU A 25 -0.80 -2.07 -2.17
C LEU A 25 0.34 -2.35 -1.17
N HIS A 26 0.01 -2.35 0.12
CA HIS A 26 0.82 -3.02 1.12
C HIS A 26 0.46 -4.52 1.11
N VAL A 27 1.38 -5.39 1.52
CA VAL A 27 1.11 -6.83 1.63
C VAL A 27 1.60 -7.32 2.97
N ILE A 28 0.73 -8.04 3.67
CA ILE A 28 1.00 -8.74 4.93
C ILE A 28 0.61 -10.19 4.69
N VAL A 29 1.56 -10.97 4.15
CA VAL A 29 1.37 -12.39 3.89
C VAL A 29 2.07 -13.21 4.97
N ARG A 30 1.40 -14.23 5.50
CA ARG A 30 1.96 -15.25 6.38
C ARG A 30 1.52 -16.62 5.90
N GLU A 31 2.00 -17.67 6.54
CA GLU A 31 1.72 -19.07 6.22
C GLU A 31 0.22 -19.37 6.40
N THR A 32 -0.39 -18.80 7.44
CA THR A 32 -1.83 -18.88 7.72
C THR A 32 -2.51 -17.50 7.68
N GLU A 33 -3.85 -17.50 7.56
CA GLU A 33 -4.62 -16.26 7.57
C GLU A 33 -4.58 -15.61 8.96
N GLU A 34 -4.65 -16.41 10.01
CA GLU A 34 -4.63 -15.98 11.40
C GLU A 34 -3.33 -15.27 11.74
N GLU A 35 -2.19 -15.81 11.31
CA GLU A 35 -0.89 -15.19 11.51
C GLU A 35 -0.76 -13.86 10.74
N ALA A 36 -1.35 -13.78 9.54
CA ALA A 36 -1.34 -12.56 8.74
C ALA A 36 -2.14 -11.44 9.42
N TRP A 37 -3.33 -11.76 9.95
CA TRP A 37 -4.12 -10.80 10.72
C TRP A 37 -3.44 -10.41 12.02
N ALA A 38 -2.85 -11.36 12.74
CA ALA A 38 -2.07 -11.06 13.93
C ALA A 38 -0.85 -10.16 13.62
N ALA A 39 -0.23 -10.30 12.45
CA ALA A 39 0.83 -9.41 11.99
C ALA A 39 0.31 -8.00 11.65
N ALA A 40 -0.88 -7.89 11.05
CA ALA A 40 -1.53 -6.60 10.80
C ALA A 40 -1.87 -5.87 12.11
N ASP A 41 -2.39 -6.59 13.11
CA ASP A 41 -2.69 -6.02 14.42
C ASP A 41 -1.41 -5.57 15.13
N ARG A 42 -0.34 -6.39 15.12
CA ARG A 42 0.97 -6.02 15.67
C ARG A 42 1.57 -4.78 15.00
N LEU A 43 1.35 -4.60 13.69
CA LEU A 43 1.89 -3.46 12.94
C LEU A 43 1.40 -2.12 13.49
N ILE A 44 0.15 -2.06 13.97
CA ILE A 44 -0.45 -0.83 14.50
C ILE A 44 -0.55 -0.81 16.03
N ALA A 45 -0.09 -1.86 16.72
CA ALA A 45 -0.22 -2.02 18.18
C ALA A 45 0.42 -0.89 18.99
N HIS A 46 1.44 -0.22 18.43
CA HIS A 46 2.16 0.88 19.08
C HIS A 46 1.76 2.26 18.55
N LEU A 47 0.76 2.35 17.68
CA LEU A 47 0.23 3.65 17.25
C LEU A 47 -0.67 4.20 18.33
N ASP A 48 -0.33 5.35 18.90
CA ASP A 48 -1.20 6.11 19.80
C ASP A 48 -2.15 7.05 19.03
N ASP A 49 -3.18 7.54 19.73
CA ASP A 49 -4.24 8.38 19.13
C ASP A 49 -3.69 9.71 18.61
N ASP A 50 -2.69 10.27 19.31
CA ASP A 50 -2.03 11.52 18.94
C ASP A 50 -1.28 11.38 17.62
N THR A 51 -0.58 10.26 17.41
CA THR A 51 0.13 9.95 16.17
C THR A 51 -0.84 9.81 15.00
N ILE A 52 -1.97 9.12 15.21
CA ILE A 52 -3.01 9.00 14.17
C ILE A 52 -3.61 10.37 13.86
N ALA A 53 -3.98 11.14 14.89
CA ALA A 53 -4.55 12.47 14.72
C ALA A 53 -3.57 13.42 14.00
N GLN A 54 -2.27 13.35 14.30
CA GLN A 54 -1.24 14.11 13.61
C GLN A 54 -1.16 13.72 12.13
N ALA A 55 -1.13 12.42 11.83
CA ALA A 55 -1.13 11.94 10.44
C ALA A 55 -2.37 12.41 9.67
N GLN A 56 -3.56 12.29 10.27
CA GLN A 56 -4.81 12.75 9.63
C GLN A 56 -4.83 14.26 9.38
N LYS A 57 -4.29 15.08 10.30
CA LYS A 57 -4.12 16.52 10.08
C LYS A 57 -3.20 16.82 8.89
N ILE A 58 -2.13 16.04 8.70
CA ILE A 58 -1.24 16.18 7.55
C ILE A 58 -1.96 15.78 6.26
N PHE A 59 -2.67 14.65 6.26
CA PHE A 59 -3.43 14.19 5.09
C PHE A 59 -4.54 15.15 4.67
N ALA A 60 -5.24 15.78 5.63
CA ALA A 60 -6.29 16.75 5.35
C ALA A 60 -5.78 18.03 4.66
N ARG A 61 -4.49 18.34 4.77
CA ARG A 61 -3.85 19.48 4.09
C ARG A 61 -3.39 19.15 2.67
N MET A 62 -3.44 17.89 2.24
CA MET A 62 -3.03 17.47 0.90
C MET A 62 -4.14 17.71 -0.12
N ASP A 63 -3.79 18.22 -1.30
CA ASP A 63 -4.73 18.38 -2.43
C ASP A 63 -4.98 17.07 -3.21
N SER A 64 -4.71 15.92 -2.60
CA SER A 64 -4.79 14.61 -3.24
C SER A 64 -6.17 13.99 -3.02
N ALA A 65 -7.01 14.00 -4.06
CA ALA A 65 -8.26 13.25 -4.06
C ALA A 65 -8.05 11.74 -3.83
N GLY A 66 -6.85 11.22 -4.16
CA GLY A 66 -6.44 9.85 -3.83
C GLY A 66 -6.33 9.63 -2.33
N GLN A 67 -5.59 10.52 -1.65
CA GLN A 67 -5.40 10.48 -0.22
C GLN A 67 -6.72 10.68 0.53
N ALA A 68 -7.54 11.66 0.12
CA ALA A 68 -8.84 11.91 0.76
C ALA A 68 -9.75 10.66 0.74
N ARG A 69 -9.79 9.92 -0.37
CA ARG A 69 -10.51 8.64 -0.46
C ARG A 69 -9.93 7.56 0.44
N MET A 70 -8.62 7.52 0.63
CA MET A 70 -7.99 6.55 1.53
C MET A 70 -8.32 6.87 2.99
N SER A 71 -8.22 8.14 3.40
CA SER A 71 -8.61 8.58 4.74
C SER A 71 -10.07 8.29 5.06
N ALA A 72 -10.97 8.39 4.08
CA ALA A 72 -12.39 8.06 4.25
C ALA A 72 -12.65 6.57 4.56
N LEU A 73 -11.72 5.66 4.28
CA LEU A 73 -11.87 4.23 4.55
C LEU A 73 -11.80 3.87 6.04
N HIS A 74 -11.14 4.71 6.84
CA HIS A 74 -10.95 4.46 8.27
C HIS A 74 -11.33 5.67 9.15
N GLN A 75 -11.46 6.87 8.58
CA GLN A 75 -11.88 8.10 9.29
C GLN A 75 -11.03 8.43 10.53
N GLY A 76 -9.77 8.00 10.53
CA GLY A 76 -8.86 8.11 11.67
C GLY A 76 -9.14 7.16 12.84
N SER A 77 -10.09 6.22 12.72
CA SER A 77 -10.36 5.22 13.77
C SER A 77 -9.58 3.93 13.53
N ARG A 78 -9.20 3.24 14.62
CA ARG A 78 -8.68 1.86 14.57
C ARG A 78 -9.80 0.81 14.41
N ASP A 79 -11.05 1.23 14.45
CA ASP A 79 -12.21 0.35 14.31
C ASP A 79 -12.49 0.03 12.83
N ASN A 80 -13.04 -1.16 12.56
CA ASN A 80 -13.56 -1.55 11.25
C ASN A 80 -12.56 -1.42 10.09
N LEU A 81 -11.27 -1.64 10.35
CA LEU A 81 -10.21 -1.52 9.35
C LEU A 81 -10.26 -2.60 8.26
N ARG A 82 -11.05 -3.67 8.44
CA ARG A 82 -11.26 -4.73 7.43
C ARG A 82 -12.36 -4.28 6.48
N ILE A 83 -11.98 -3.62 5.39
CA ILE A 83 -12.92 -2.95 4.48
C ILE A 83 -13.46 -3.85 3.36
N ALA A 84 -12.79 -4.98 3.11
CA ALA A 84 -13.22 -6.06 2.21
C ALA A 84 -12.47 -7.37 2.57
N PRO A 85 -12.86 -8.53 2.04
CA PRO A 85 -12.13 -9.78 2.26
C PRO A 85 -10.65 -9.63 1.94
N ASN A 86 -9.79 -9.92 2.92
CA ASN A 86 -8.33 -9.81 2.82
C ASN A 86 -7.82 -8.41 2.44
N LEU A 87 -8.61 -7.35 2.66
CA LEU A 87 -8.22 -5.97 2.39
C LEU A 87 -8.39 -5.10 3.66
N TRP A 88 -7.29 -4.52 4.09
CA TRP A 88 -7.20 -3.82 5.37
C TRP A 88 -6.72 -2.37 5.21
N ALA A 89 -7.41 -1.43 5.83
CA ALA A 89 -7.12 0.00 5.74
C ALA A 89 -6.18 0.54 6.84
N GLY A 90 -5.74 -0.31 7.78
CA GLY A 90 -4.98 0.13 8.96
C GLY A 90 -3.61 0.77 8.64
N VAL A 91 -2.96 0.36 7.55
CA VAL A 91 -1.73 1.02 7.08
C VAL A 91 -1.94 2.51 6.77
N GLY A 92 -3.15 2.87 6.31
CA GLY A 92 -3.51 4.25 5.98
C GLY A 92 -3.67 5.19 7.19
N LEU A 93 -3.69 4.66 8.41
CA LEU A 93 -3.80 5.47 9.62
C LEU A 93 -2.66 6.48 9.77
N VAL A 94 -1.45 6.09 9.34
CA VAL A 94 -0.24 6.92 9.47
C VAL A 94 0.59 7.03 8.20
N ARG A 95 0.37 6.14 7.22
CA ARG A 95 1.14 6.12 5.98
C ARG A 95 0.38 6.78 4.84
N GLY A 96 0.99 7.78 4.21
CA GLY A 96 0.45 8.42 3.02
C GLY A 96 0.55 7.53 1.76
N GLY A 97 -0.30 7.82 0.77
CA GLY A 97 -0.27 7.18 -0.55
C GLY A 97 -1.00 5.84 -0.61
N ALA A 98 -0.40 4.77 -0.11
CA ALA A 98 -0.98 3.42 -0.13
C ALA A 98 -1.81 3.18 1.14
N GLY A 99 -3.11 3.49 1.10
CA GLY A 99 -3.97 3.40 2.27
C GLY A 99 -4.45 1.99 2.64
N THR A 100 -4.12 0.96 1.85
CA THR A 100 -4.66 -0.40 2.04
C THR A 100 -3.59 -1.49 1.89
N ALA A 101 -3.81 -2.60 2.59
CA ALA A 101 -2.98 -3.79 2.58
C ALA A 101 -3.77 -5.03 2.20
N LEU A 102 -3.17 -5.93 1.41
CA LEU A 102 -3.62 -7.31 1.30
C LEU A 102 -3.15 -8.10 2.52
N VAL A 103 -4.07 -8.79 3.20
CA VAL A 103 -3.78 -9.55 4.43
C VAL A 103 -4.34 -10.96 4.32
N GLY A 104 -3.49 -11.98 4.43
CA GLY A 104 -3.94 -13.38 4.40
C GLY A 104 -2.80 -14.37 4.16
N ASN A 105 -3.19 -15.63 3.95
CA ASN A 105 -2.27 -16.68 3.53
C ASN A 105 -1.83 -16.51 2.06
N PRO A 106 -0.85 -17.28 1.56
CA PRO A 106 -0.28 -17.04 0.23
C PRO A 106 -1.31 -17.22 -0.90
N GLN A 107 -2.21 -18.20 -0.77
CA GLN A 107 -3.25 -18.48 -1.76
C GLN A 107 -4.28 -17.36 -1.83
N GLN A 108 -4.73 -16.85 -0.68
CA GLN A 108 -5.66 -15.71 -0.59
C GLN A 108 -5.05 -14.45 -1.18
N VAL A 109 -3.79 -14.14 -0.84
CA VAL A 109 -3.10 -12.96 -1.39
C VAL A 109 -2.94 -13.10 -2.90
N ALA A 110 -2.54 -14.27 -3.41
CA ALA A 110 -2.44 -14.52 -4.84
C ALA A 110 -3.80 -14.41 -5.54
N GLU A 111 -4.88 -14.89 -4.93
CA GLU A 111 -6.25 -14.75 -5.46
C GLU A 111 -6.66 -13.28 -5.60
N ARG A 112 -6.47 -12.46 -4.56
CA ARG A 112 -6.77 -11.01 -4.62
C ARG A 112 -5.93 -10.30 -5.69
N ILE A 113 -4.67 -10.69 -5.87
CA ILE A 113 -3.83 -10.16 -6.97
C ILE A 113 -4.42 -10.53 -8.33
N ARG A 114 -4.85 -11.78 -8.53
CA ARG A 114 -5.48 -12.23 -9.79
C ARG A 114 -6.79 -11.50 -10.09
N GLU A 115 -7.59 -11.17 -9.08
CA GLU A 115 -8.78 -10.34 -9.27
C GLU A 115 -8.44 -8.95 -9.83
N TYR A 116 -7.38 -8.31 -9.32
CA TYR A 116 -6.90 -7.05 -9.91
C TYR A 116 -6.35 -7.24 -11.33
N GLN A 117 -5.66 -8.35 -11.61
CA GLN A 117 -5.20 -8.69 -12.95
C GLN A 117 -6.37 -8.86 -13.92
N ALA A 118 -7.47 -9.51 -13.49
CA ALA A 118 -8.67 -9.69 -14.30
C ALA A 118 -9.35 -8.35 -14.66
N LEU A 119 -9.14 -7.30 -13.87
CA LEU A 119 -9.57 -5.93 -14.20
C LEU A 119 -8.64 -5.22 -15.21
N GLY A 120 -7.55 -5.86 -15.63
CA GLY A 120 -6.54 -5.32 -16.55
C GLY A 120 -5.43 -4.52 -15.86
N ILE A 121 -5.21 -4.72 -14.55
CA ILE A 121 -4.04 -4.16 -13.86
C ILE A 121 -2.85 -5.09 -14.09
N SER A 122 -1.81 -4.57 -14.74
CA SER A 122 -0.60 -5.35 -15.06
C SER A 122 0.61 -4.97 -14.21
N ASN A 123 0.58 -3.82 -13.53
CA ASN A 123 1.70 -3.35 -12.72
C ASN A 123 1.31 -3.30 -11.24
N PHE A 124 2.08 -3.97 -10.39
CA PHE A 124 1.85 -4.00 -8.95
C PHE A 124 3.02 -3.39 -8.20
N ILE A 125 2.73 -2.40 -7.37
CA ILE A 125 3.74 -1.70 -6.59
C ILE A 125 3.50 -2.12 -5.13
N PHE A 126 4.27 -3.11 -4.65
CA PHE A 126 4.11 -3.67 -3.30
C PHE A 126 5.04 -3.03 -2.27
N SER A 127 4.64 -3.10 -1.01
CA SER A 127 5.46 -2.71 0.14
C SER A 127 5.15 -3.63 1.30
N GLY A 128 6.07 -3.66 2.27
CA GLY A 128 6.05 -4.48 3.47
C GLY A 128 6.87 -3.79 4.57
N TYR A 129 6.58 -4.06 5.84
CA TYR A 129 7.41 -3.61 6.97
C TYR A 129 7.88 -4.81 7.81
N PRO A 130 9.19 -4.95 8.07
CA PRO A 130 10.28 -4.19 7.46
C PRO A 130 10.45 -4.56 5.97
N HIS A 131 10.92 -3.61 5.15
CA HIS A 131 10.82 -3.71 3.69
C HIS A 131 11.61 -4.88 3.08
N LEU A 132 12.79 -5.20 3.61
CA LEU A 132 13.66 -6.24 3.05
C LEU A 132 13.06 -7.63 3.31
N GLU A 133 12.72 -7.91 4.56
CA GLU A 133 12.20 -9.18 5.03
C GLU A 133 10.84 -9.48 4.42
N GLU A 134 9.95 -8.48 4.32
CA GLU A 134 8.66 -8.69 3.65
C GLU A 134 8.81 -8.86 2.14
N ALA A 135 9.84 -8.27 1.50
CA ALA A 135 10.12 -8.53 0.09
C ALA A 135 10.55 -10.00 -0.15
N HIS A 136 11.42 -10.52 0.71
CA HIS A 136 11.80 -11.94 0.69
C HIS A 136 10.59 -12.84 0.93
N ARG A 137 9.80 -12.56 1.97
CA ARG A 137 8.60 -13.36 2.28
C ARG A 137 7.60 -13.37 1.13
N PHE A 138 7.36 -12.22 0.50
CA PHE A 138 6.48 -12.17 -0.66
C PHE A 138 7.02 -12.99 -1.84
N ALA A 139 8.33 -12.90 -2.08
CA ALA A 139 9.00 -13.65 -3.15
C ALA A 139 8.93 -15.16 -2.92
N GLU A 140 9.05 -15.62 -1.68
CA GLU A 140 9.02 -17.05 -1.33
C GLU A 140 7.60 -17.61 -1.30
N LEU A 141 6.64 -16.87 -0.72
CA LEU A 141 5.30 -17.38 -0.48
C LEU A 141 4.34 -17.16 -1.65
N VAL A 142 4.34 -15.96 -2.25
CA VAL A 142 3.29 -15.54 -3.19
C VAL A 142 3.73 -15.64 -4.64
N MET A 143 4.96 -15.22 -4.97
CA MET A 143 5.43 -15.21 -6.36
C MET A 143 5.34 -16.58 -7.07
N PRO A 144 5.60 -17.74 -6.42
CA PRO A 144 5.41 -19.05 -7.05
C PRO A 144 3.97 -19.37 -7.46
N LEU A 145 2.99 -18.68 -6.88
CA LEU A 145 1.56 -18.85 -7.17
C LEU A 145 1.10 -17.95 -8.32
N LEU A 146 1.90 -16.97 -8.75
CA LEU A 146 1.52 -16.03 -9.78
C LEU A 146 2.02 -16.48 -11.15
N PRO A 147 1.24 -16.29 -12.23
CA PRO A 147 1.71 -16.53 -13.59
C PRO A 147 2.65 -15.39 -14.00
N LEU A 148 3.88 -15.43 -13.48
CA LEU A 148 4.91 -14.48 -13.84
C LEU A 148 5.44 -14.88 -15.21
N GLU A 149 5.15 -14.09 -16.23
CA GLU A 149 5.93 -14.16 -17.47
C GLU A 149 7.40 -13.98 -17.08
N ASN A 150 8.28 -14.88 -17.53
CA ASN A 150 9.73 -14.76 -17.38
C ASN A 150 10.24 -13.56 -18.20
N ALA A 151 9.84 -12.36 -17.83
CA ALA A 151 10.24 -11.12 -18.45
C ALA A 151 11.57 -10.68 -17.84
N ALA A 152 12.65 -11.33 -18.29
CA ALA A 152 13.97 -10.73 -18.26
C ALA A 152 13.97 -9.52 -19.23
N SER A 153 13.28 -8.44 -18.83
CA SER A 153 13.31 -7.16 -19.52
C SER A 153 14.21 -6.23 -18.72
N SER A 154 15.50 -6.21 -19.10
CA SER A 154 16.53 -5.34 -18.54
C SER A 154 16.37 -3.87 -18.98
N LYS A 155 15.16 -3.32 -18.97
CA LYS A 155 15.02 -1.88 -19.20
C LYS A 155 15.59 -1.13 -18.01
N ALA A 156 16.47 -0.16 -18.29
CA ALA A 156 17.10 0.69 -17.29
C ALA A 156 16.04 1.26 -16.35
N ARG A 157 16.05 0.80 -15.10
CA ARG A 157 15.16 1.31 -14.05
C ARG A 157 15.68 2.69 -13.66
N SER A 158 14.90 3.74 -13.91
CA SER A 158 15.10 4.99 -13.15
C SER A 158 14.72 4.67 -11.71
N VAL A 159 15.70 4.49 -10.83
CA VAL A 159 15.45 4.30 -9.41
C VAL A 159 15.20 5.68 -8.82
N ASN A 160 13.93 5.98 -8.51
CA ASN A 160 13.59 7.16 -7.74
C ASN A 160 13.75 6.83 -6.24
N THR A 161 14.79 7.37 -5.60
CA THR A 161 15.18 7.07 -4.21
C THR A 161 14.64 8.07 -3.17
N GLY A 162 13.64 8.88 -3.52
CA GLY A 162 13.03 9.82 -2.58
C GLY A 162 12.24 9.14 -1.44
N PRO A 163 12.02 9.84 -0.30
CA PRO A 163 11.23 9.30 0.81
C PRO A 163 9.74 9.30 0.43
N PHE A 164 9.22 8.15 -0.03
CA PHE A 164 7.81 8.00 -0.38
C PHE A 164 7.03 7.27 0.72
N GLY A 165 6.01 7.93 1.28
CA GLY A 165 5.04 7.34 2.20
C GLY A 165 5.32 7.54 3.70
N GLU A 166 6.56 7.88 4.09
CA GLU A 166 6.89 8.32 5.45
C GLU A 166 6.37 9.75 5.67
N THR A 167 5.40 9.92 6.57
CA THR A 167 4.71 11.22 6.76
C THR A 167 5.07 11.90 8.07
N ILE A 168 5.42 11.13 9.11
CA ILE A 168 5.69 11.68 10.45
C ILE A 168 7.16 12.03 10.61
N GLY A 169 8.06 11.12 10.22
CA GLY A 169 9.51 11.35 10.34
C GLY A 169 10.02 12.53 9.51
N GLY A 170 9.39 12.82 8.37
CA GLY A 170 9.75 13.96 7.52
C GLY A 170 9.33 15.33 8.05
N ASP A 171 8.29 15.38 8.89
CA ASP A 171 7.76 16.62 9.48
C ASP A 171 8.50 17.00 10.77
N LYS A 172 9.08 16.01 11.48
CA LYS A 172 9.89 16.23 12.68
C LYS A 172 11.36 16.46 12.32
N ARG A 173 11.81 17.71 12.32
CA ARG A 173 13.26 18.03 12.22
C ARG A 173 13.96 17.61 13.52
N PRO A 174 15.16 17.00 13.46
CA PRO A 174 15.93 16.73 14.66
C PRO A 174 16.20 18.05 15.41
N VAL A 175 15.89 18.06 16.70
CA VAL A 175 16.15 19.21 17.56
C VAL A 175 17.67 19.31 17.71
N ARG A 176 18.23 20.48 17.38
CA ARG A 176 19.66 20.74 17.53
C ARG A 176 20.04 20.49 18.99
N GLN A 177 20.74 19.40 19.28
CA GLN A 177 21.36 19.22 20.58
C GLN A 177 22.34 20.39 20.74
N VAL A 178 22.05 21.27 21.69
CA VAL A 178 23.01 22.26 22.14
C VAL A 178 24.13 21.45 22.78
N SER A 179 25.30 21.39 22.14
CA SER A 179 26.48 20.77 22.73
C SER A 179 26.68 21.39 24.10
N ALA A 180 26.68 20.54 25.14
CA ALA A 180 27.03 20.95 26.48
C ALA A 180 28.45 21.54 26.42
N SER A 181 28.58 22.78 26.89
CA SER A 181 29.86 23.47 27.06
C SER A 181 30.63 22.89 28.24
#